data_AF-A0A519CEM7-F1
#
_entry.id   AF-A0A519CEM7-F1
#
_cell.length_a   1.000
_cell.length_b   1.000
_cell.length_c   1.000
_cell.angle_alpha   90.00
_cell.angle_beta   90.00
_cell.angle_gamma   90.00
#
_symmetry.space_group_name_H-M   'P 1'
#
loop_
_entity.id
_entity.type
_entity.pdbx_description
1 polymer ?
#
loop_
_entity_poly.entity_id
_entity_poly.type
_entity_poly.pdbx_seq_one_letter_code
_entity_poly.pdbx_strand_id
1 'polypeptide(L)'
;MSSRSIIWVRDALVITFSFYVVVSLALAPWNNLAIESENSNSCNYGCAPSPIFPENGYYHYSDSVEFEWVPVSVGYRHIVLNSDGELMYEVNITANESQTPRLPSGNYTSNVYYIGMSGSSLGDGIEEMPLLFTEVHTTDTASKLLVNWPIVTVTYTLIINLNEQISTDKYDAVSLDSFSLVLQVENLEDTKYTYSEFIRGETYSWTVYAVDSEGFTSEYSEVRSVNIDTTKFLAFELFNDWEVPFILLGVLMVIALQAGVFLAREEKDD
;
A
#
# COMPACT_ATOMS: atom_id res chain seq x y z
N MET A 1 48.00 -27.18 -39.61
CA MET A 1 46.56 -27.31 -39.93
C MET A 1 45.78 -27.57 -38.64
N SER A 2 45.40 -26.53 -37.89
CA SER A 2 44.42 -26.58 -36.78
C SER A 2 44.21 -25.16 -36.25
N SER A 3 43.57 -24.27 -37.02
CA SER A 3 43.27 -22.91 -36.51
C SER A 3 41.93 -22.37 -37.00
N ARG A 4 41.61 -22.53 -38.29
CA ARG A 4 40.36 -22.00 -38.87
C ARG A 4 39.08 -22.61 -38.29
N SER A 5 39.08 -23.92 -37.98
CA SER A 5 37.89 -24.59 -37.41
C SER A 5 37.62 -24.15 -35.97
N ILE A 6 38.68 -23.92 -35.18
CA ILE A 6 38.57 -23.47 -33.78
C ILE A 6 38.05 -22.02 -33.72
N ILE A 7 38.46 -21.17 -34.66
CA ILE A 7 37.99 -19.77 -34.76
C ILE A 7 36.49 -19.73 -35.10
N TRP A 8 36.05 -20.54 -36.06
CA TRP A 8 34.63 -20.63 -36.44
C TRP A 8 33.74 -21.15 -35.30
N VAL A 9 34.20 -22.17 -34.57
CA VAL A 9 33.45 -22.72 -33.43
C VAL A 9 33.34 -21.70 -32.29
N ARG A 10 34.41 -20.94 -32.03
CA ARG A 10 34.40 -19.88 -31.00
C ARG A 10 33.46 -18.75 -31.38
N ASP A 11 33.53 -18.22 -32.59
CA ASP A 11 32.67 -17.11 -33.01
C ASP A 11 31.19 -17.53 -33.03
N ALA A 12 30.90 -18.78 -33.45
CA ALA A 12 29.55 -19.34 -33.37
C ALA A 12 29.04 -19.45 -31.91
N LEU A 13 29.90 -19.83 -30.96
CA LEU A 13 29.58 -19.89 -29.53
C LEU A 13 29.34 -18.51 -28.92
N VAL A 14 30.16 -17.52 -29.28
CA VAL A 14 29.99 -16.14 -28.78
C VAL A 14 28.69 -15.54 -29.27
N ILE A 15 28.34 -15.77 -30.54
CA ILE A 15 27.07 -15.31 -31.12
C ILE A 15 25.88 -15.99 -30.45
N THR A 16 25.91 -17.33 -30.29
CA THR A 16 24.82 -18.05 -29.61
C THR A 16 24.69 -17.64 -28.14
N PHE A 17 25.80 -17.41 -27.44
CA PHE A 17 25.76 -16.93 -26.06
C PHE A 17 25.18 -15.52 -25.96
N SER A 18 25.52 -14.63 -26.92
CA SER A 18 24.96 -13.29 -26.98
C SER A 18 23.45 -13.30 -27.23
N PHE A 19 22.97 -14.11 -28.17
CA PHE A 19 21.54 -14.29 -28.39
C PHE A 19 20.84 -14.91 -27.17
N TYR A 20 21.47 -15.89 -26.52
CA TYR A 20 20.93 -16.53 -25.33
C TYR A 20 20.72 -15.53 -24.19
N VAL A 21 21.68 -14.64 -23.93
CA VAL A 21 21.58 -13.61 -22.89
C VAL A 21 20.46 -12.62 -23.21
N VAL A 22 20.40 -12.11 -24.45
CA VAL A 22 19.36 -11.16 -24.87
C VAL A 22 17.96 -11.76 -24.78
N VAL A 23 17.79 -13.02 -25.23
CA VAL A 23 16.50 -13.72 -25.16
C VAL A 23 16.11 -14.01 -23.71
N SER A 24 17.07 -14.40 -22.86
CA SER A 24 16.80 -14.67 -21.44
C SER A 24 16.38 -13.40 -20.69
N LEU A 25 16.99 -12.25 -21.00
CA LEU A 25 16.61 -10.95 -20.43
C LEU A 25 15.24 -10.48 -20.94
N ALA A 26 14.93 -10.66 -22.24
CA ALA A 26 13.65 -10.26 -22.81
C ALA A 26 12.47 -11.14 -22.36
N LEU A 27 12.73 -12.42 -22.04
CA LEU A 27 11.73 -13.36 -21.54
C LEU A 27 11.66 -13.41 -20.02
N ALA A 28 12.57 -12.72 -19.31
CA ALA A 28 12.50 -12.63 -17.86
C ALA A 28 11.21 -11.87 -17.47
N PRO A 29 10.43 -12.39 -16.51
CA PRO A 29 9.15 -11.82 -16.13
C PRO A 29 9.36 -10.63 -15.18
N TRP A 30 9.95 -9.54 -15.69
CA TRP A 30 10.23 -8.31 -14.91
C TRP A 30 8.96 -7.72 -14.28
N ASN A 31 7.79 -7.94 -14.91
CA ASN A 31 6.49 -7.55 -14.38
C ASN A 31 6.09 -8.27 -13.07
N ASN A 32 6.79 -9.35 -12.68
CA ASN A 32 6.49 -10.10 -11.45
C ASN A 32 7.36 -9.67 -10.26
N LEU A 33 8.11 -8.56 -10.36
CA LEU A 33 8.81 -7.96 -9.22
C LEU A 33 7.89 -7.08 -8.36
N ALA A 34 6.60 -7.43 -8.28
CA ALA A 34 5.75 -6.84 -7.26
C ALA A 34 6.23 -7.37 -5.91
N ILE A 35 6.76 -6.49 -5.07
CA ILE A 35 6.95 -6.77 -3.66
C ILE A 35 5.53 -6.97 -3.13
N GLU A 36 5.14 -8.22 -2.87
CA GLU A 36 3.90 -8.50 -2.17
C GLU A 36 3.99 -7.82 -0.81
N SER A 37 3.31 -6.69 -0.65
CA SER A 37 3.09 -6.08 0.64
C SER A 37 2.34 -7.11 1.48
N GLU A 38 2.93 -7.52 2.60
CA GLU A 38 2.27 -8.35 3.61
C GLU A 38 1.07 -7.58 4.17
N ASN A 39 -0.06 -7.59 3.46
CA ASN A 39 -1.34 -7.19 4.04
C ASN A 39 -1.68 -8.27 5.07
N SER A 40 -1.33 -8.00 6.33
CA SER A 40 -1.71 -8.83 7.47
C SER A 40 -3.23 -8.78 7.62
N ASN A 41 -3.93 -9.68 6.92
CA ASN A 41 -5.40 -9.81 6.98
C ASN A 41 -5.87 -10.45 8.30
N SER A 42 -5.16 -10.29 9.42
CA SER A 42 -5.48 -10.94 10.71
C SER A 42 -6.18 -10.03 11.71
N CYS A 43 -6.68 -8.87 11.30
CA CYS A 43 -7.45 -8.01 12.21
C CYS A 43 -8.89 -8.52 12.35
N ASN A 44 -9.16 -9.35 13.36
CA ASN A 44 -10.50 -9.87 13.67
C ASN A 44 -11.55 -8.77 13.97
N TYR A 45 -11.12 -7.54 14.25
CA TYR A 45 -11.97 -6.36 14.50
C TYR A 45 -11.71 -5.22 13.50
N GLY A 46 -11.17 -5.56 12.32
CA GLY A 46 -10.81 -4.62 11.26
C GLY A 46 -9.45 -3.95 11.49
N CYS A 47 -8.77 -3.56 10.41
CA CYS A 47 -7.45 -2.90 10.46
C CYS A 47 -7.58 -1.37 10.34
N ALA A 48 -6.59 -0.65 10.86
CA ALA A 48 -6.39 0.78 10.58
C ALA A 48 -6.35 1.05 9.06
N PRO A 49 -6.57 2.30 8.61
CA PRO A 49 -6.45 2.62 7.19
C PRO A 49 -5.10 2.17 6.65
N SER A 50 -5.11 1.37 5.58
CA SER A 50 -3.88 0.77 5.05
C SER A 50 -3.34 1.66 3.93
N PRO A 51 -2.09 2.17 4.05
CA PRO A 51 -1.51 3.00 3.02
C PRO A 51 -1.26 2.16 1.75
N ILE A 52 -1.57 2.69 0.57
CA ILE A 52 -1.36 2.03 -0.73
C ILE A 52 -0.13 2.65 -1.38
N PHE A 53 -0.16 3.96 -1.57
CA PHE A 53 0.88 4.71 -2.25
C PHE A 53 1.09 6.06 -1.54
N PRO A 54 2.31 6.61 -1.49
CA PRO A 54 3.58 5.97 -1.87
C PRO A 54 3.97 4.80 -0.95
N GLU A 55 4.76 3.87 -1.48
CA GLU A 55 5.33 2.76 -0.71
C GLU A 55 6.35 3.26 0.33
N ASN A 56 6.66 2.44 1.33
CA ASN A 56 7.66 2.84 2.32
C ASN A 56 9.06 2.95 1.68
N GLY A 57 9.69 4.11 1.83
CA GLY A 57 11.00 4.40 1.24
C GLY A 57 10.91 4.86 -0.22
N TYR A 58 9.71 5.22 -0.70
CA TYR A 58 9.50 5.71 -2.06
C TYR A 58 10.38 6.94 -2.36
N TYR A 59 10.91 7.02 -3.58
CA TYR A 59 11.70 8.15 -4.06
C TYR A 59 10.94 8.87 -5.17
N HIS A 60 10.86 10.20 -5.06
CA HIS A 60 10.24 11.04 -6.07
C HIS A 60 11.07 12.28 -6.36
N TYR A 61 11.04 12.74 -7.62
CA TYR A 61 11.76 13.92 -8.07
C TYR A 61 10.88 15.18 -8.12
N SER A 62 9.55 14.99 -8.19
CA SER A 62 8.59 16.08 -8.23
C SER A 62 8.37 16.64 -6.83
N ASP A 63 7.96 17.90 -6.78
CA ASP A 63 7.44 18.57 -5.59
C ASP A 63 5.99 18.15 -5.28
N SER A 64 5.37 17.34 -6.15
CA SER A 64 4.01 16.84 -6.01
C SER A 64 3.95 15.32 -5.89
N VAL A 65 3.31 14.83 -4.82
CA VAL A 65 3.05 13.40 -4.58
C VAL A 65 1.58 13.21 -4.21
N GLU A 66 0.95 12.20 -4.81
CA GLU A 66 -0.38 11.71 -4.42
C GLU A 66 -0.22 10.62 -3.36
N PHE A 67 -1.05 10.71 -2.33
CA PHE A 67 -1.15 9.75 -1.23
C PHE A 67 -2.47 9.01 -1.38
N GLU A 68 -2.44 7.68 -1.28
CA GLU A 68 -3.60 6.80 -1.43
C GLU A 68 -3.62 5.79 -0.30
N TRP A 69 -4.82 5.48 0.22
CA TRP A 69 -5.03 4.47 1.27
C TRP A 69 -6.33 3.70 1.06
N VAL A 70 -6.45 2.55 1.71
CA VAL A 70 -7.66 1.72 1.74
C VAL A 70 -8.66 2.32 2.74
N PRO A 71 -9.95 2.48 2.38
CA PRO A 71 -10.96 2.95 3.30
C PRO A 71 -11.22 1.94 4.42
N VAL A 72 -11.63 2.45 5.59
CA VAL A 72 -12.04 1.61 6.72
C VAL A 72 -13.51 1.21 6.60
N SER A 73 -13.85 0.03 7.10
CA SER A 73 -15.23 -0.42 7.23
C SER A 73 -15.79 -0.11 8.60
N VAL A 74 -17.07 0.24 8.66
CA VAL A 74 -17.82 0.39 9.92
C VAL A 74 -18.56 -0.90 10.24
N GLY A 75 -18.49 -1.35 11.50
CA GLY A 75 -19.20 -2.53 11.99
C GLY A 75 -20.47 -2.19 12.78
N TYR A 76 -21.53 -2.95 12.54
CA TYR A 76 -22.81 -2.88 13.20
C TYR A 76 -23.23 -4.25 13.74
N ARG A 77 -23.93 -4.28 14.87
CA ARG A 77 -24.55 -5.49 15.43
C ARG A 77 -26.06 -5.32 15.43
N HIS A 78 -26.75 -6.12 14.65
CA HIS A 78 -28.22 -6.12 14.61
C HIS A 78 -28.75 -7.24 15.51
N ILE A 79 -29.59 -6.87 16.47
CA ILE A 79 -30.22 -7.75 17.45
C ILE A 79 -31.73 -7.58 17.34
N VAL A 80 -32.48 -8.70 17.27
CA VAL A 80 -33.94 -8.68 17.27
C VAL A 80 -34.46 -9.46 18.46
N LEU A 81 -35.32 -8.81 19.25
CA LEU A 81 -35.98 -9.37 20.42
C LEU A 81 -37.48 -9.55 20.16
N ASN A 82 -38.10 -10.58 20.73
CA ASN A 82 -39.57 -10.69 20.75
C ASN A 82 -40.18 -9.85 21.89
N SER A 83 -41.52 -9.86 22.01
CA SER A 83 -42.25 -9.15 23.07
C SER A 83 -41.89 -9.56 24.49
N ASP A 84 -41.38 -10.78 24.67
CA ASP A 84 -40.96 -11.33 25.96
C ASP A 84 -39.48 -11.02 26.27
N GLY A 85 -38.77 -10.37 25.33
CA GLY A 85 -37.35 -10.03 25.43
C GLY A 85 -36.41 -11.16 25.01
N GLU A 86 -36.90 -12.24 24.40
CA GLU A 86 -36.08 -13.34 23.91
C GLU A 86 -35.37 -12.98 22.59
N LEU A 87 -34.11 -13.40 22.48
CA LEU A 87 -33.29 -13.19 21.29
C LEU A 87 -33.75 -14.08 20.12
N MET A 88 -34.18 -13.44 19.04
CA MET A 88 -34.68 -14.10 17.83
C MET A 88 -33.68 -14.10 16.69
N TYR A 89 -32.86 -13.04 16.62
CA TYR A 89 -31.87 -12.86 15.56
C TYR A 89 -30.71 -12.01 16.04
N GLU A 90 -29.50 -12.40 15.63
CA GLU A 90 -28.28 -11.66 15.91
C GLU A 90 -27.30 -11.82 14.75
N VAL A 91 -26.69 -10.72 14.31
CA VAL A 91 -25.67 -10.74 13.26
C VAL A 91 -24.76 -9.50 13.34
N ASN A 92 -23.50 -9.66 12.95
CA ASN A 92 -22.58 -8.55 12.71
C ASN A 92 -22.55 -8.23 11.21
N ILE A 93 -22.73 -6.95 10.85
CA ILE A 93 -22.87 -6.47 9.47
C ILE A 93 -22.02 -5.21 9.28
N THR A 94 -21.48 -4.98 8.09
CA THR A 94 -20.77 -3.74 7.74
C THR A 94 -21.55 -2.80 6.81
N ALA A 95 -22.64 -3.30 6.23
CA ALA A 95 -23.63 -2.50 5.50
C ALA A 95 -24.64 -1.84 6.45
N ASN A 96 -25.39 -0.85 5.95
CA ASN A 96 -26.41 -0.12 6.69
C ASN A 96 -27.83 -0.71 6.55
N GLU A 97 -27.91 -1.98 6.12
CA GLU A 97 -29.15 -2.73 5.97
C GLU A 97 -29.00 -4.15 6.53
N SER A 98 -30.09 -4.69 7.07
CA SER A 98 -30.15 -6.06 7.54
C SER A 98 -31.52 -6.68 7.27
N GLN A 99 -31.51 -7.97 6.90
CA GLN A 99 -32.72 -8.75 6.73
C GLN A 99 -32.69 -10.00 7.60
N THR A 100 -33.73 -10.20 8.40
CA THR A 100 -33.87 -11.41 9.22
C THR A 100 -34.28 -12.62 8.38
N PRO A 101 -34.06 -13.85 8.90
CA PRO A 101 -34.83 -15.01 8.50
C PRO A 101 -36.33 -14.77 8.68
N ARG A 102 -37.16 -15.65 8.13
CA ARG A 102 -38.60 -15.55 8.28
C ARG A 102 -38.98 -15.84 9.73
N LEU A 103 -39.46 -14.83 10.45
CA LEU A 103 -39.90 -14.94 11.83
C LEU A 103 -41.42 -15.23 11.86
N PRO A 104 -41.94 -15.86 12.93
CA PRO A 104 -43.38 -16.03 13.15
C PRO A 104 -44.16 -14.71 13.22
N SER A 105 -45.49 -14.80 13.27
CA SER A 105 -46.33 -13.64 13.59
C SER A 105 -46.10 -13.21 15.04
N GLY A 106 -45.84 -11.93 15.27
CA GLY A 106 -45.61 -11.40 16.60
C GLY A 106 -45.16 -9.95 16.60
N ASN A 107 -44.81 -9.46 17.78
CA ASN A 107 -44.17 -8.16 17.96
C ASN A 107 -42.68 -8.35 18.21
N TYR A 108 -41.87 -7.61 17.47
CA TYR A 108 -40.42 -7.67 17.52
C TYR A 108 -39.83 -6.27 17.68
N THR A 109 -38.72 -6.17 18.39
CA THR A 109 -37.93 -4.96 18.49
C THR A 109 -36.56 -5.23 17.90
N SER A 110 -36.22 -4.51 16.84
CA SER A 110 -34.92 -4.52 16.19
C SER A 110 -34.05 -3.40 16.77
N ASN A 111 -32.88 -3.76 17.29
CA ASN A 111 -31.89 -2.84 17.83
C ASN A 111 -30.60 -2.97 17.02
N VAL A 112 -30.04 -1.85 16.60
CA VAL A 112 -28.77 -1.80 15.87
C VAL A 112 -27.76 -1.07 16.74
N TYR A 113 -26.69 -1.77 17.07
CA TYR A 113 -25.60 -1.26 17.87
C TYR A 113 -24.38 -0.97 17.01
N TYR A 114 -23.64 0.07 17.37
CA TYR A 114 -22.36 0.40 16.78
C TYR A 114 -21.26 -0.48 17.39
N ILE A 115 -20.52 -1.22 16.56
CA ILE A 115 -19.39 -2.05 17.02
C ILE A 115 -18.07 -1.25 17.01
N GLY A 116 -17.97 -0.22 16.16
CA GLY A 116 -16.71 0.46 15.89
C GLY A 116 -16.37 0.47 14.41
N MET A 117 -15.41 1.33 14.03
CA MET A 117 -14.73 1.27 12.75
C MET A 117 -13.51 0.36 12.86
N SER A 118 -13.09 -0.22 11.73
CA SER A 118 -11.88 -1.03 11.66
C SER A 118 -10.67 -0.31 12.26
N GLY A 119 -9.95 -1.00 13.15
CA GLY A 119 -8.77 -0.43 13.84
C GLY A 119 -9.09 0.61 14.91
N SER A 120 -10.36 0.85 15.27
CA SER A 120 -10.71 1.68 16.42
C SER A 120 -10.96 0.85 17.67
N SER A 121 -10.64 1.43 18.83
CA SER A 121 -11.22 0.98 20.10
C SER A 121 -12.32 1.96 20.50
N LEU A 122 -13.43 1.46 21.01
CA LEU A 122 -14.51 2.29 21.59
C LEU A 122 -14.05 3.05 22.87
N GLY A 123 -12.78 2.92 23.25
CA GLY A 123 -12.17 3.55 24.42
C GLY A 123 -12.38 2.78 25.73
N ASP A 124 -11.47 3.00 26.68
CA ASP A 124 -11.60 2.51 28.05
C ASP A 124 -12.72 3.30 28.76
N GLY A 125 -13.92 2.73 28.81
CA GLY A 125 -15.07 3.34 29.50
C GLY A 125 -16.42 3.12 28.83
N ILE A 126 -16.45 2.58 27.62
CA ILE A 126 -17.68 2.12 26.97
C ILE A 126 -17.85 0.63 27.28
N GLU A 127 -18.55 0.32 28.37
CA GLU A 127 -18.86 -1.07 28.75
C GLU A 127 -19.93 -1.70 27.81
N GLU A 128 -20.75 -0.88 27.16
CA GLU A 128 -21.83 -1.30 26.27
C GLU A 128 -21.77 -0.57 24.92
N MET A 129 -21.92 -1.32 23.82
CA MET A 129 -21.94 -0.75 22.47
C MET A 129 -23.02 0.35 22.33
N PRO A 130 -22.73 1.50 21.71
CA PRO A 130 -23.73 2.54 21.49
C PRO A 130 -24.91 2.04 20.66
N LEU A 131 -26.14 2.30 21.12
CA LEU A 131 -27.36 2.04 20.35
C LEU A 131 -27.56 3.13 19.30
N LEU A 132 -27.51 2.76 18.02
CA LEU A 132 -27.69 3.70 16.91
C LEU A 132 -29.15 3.82 16.47
N PHE A 133 -29.86 2.69 16.45
CA PHE A 133 -31.19 2.63 15.87
C PHE A 133 -32.06 1.58 16.56
N THR A 134 -33.34 1.89 16.69
CA THR A 134 -34.35 0.97 17.21
C THR A 134 -35.64 1.09 16.41
N GLU A 135 -36.22 -0.05 16.05
CA GLU A 135 -37.47 -0.13 15.30
C GLU A 135 -38.35 -1.26 15.85
N VAL A 136 -39.65 -0.99 15.95
CA VAL A 136 -40.64 -1.98 16.40
C VAL A 136 -41.42 -2.47 15.19
N HIS A 137 -41.51 -3.80 15.07
CA HIS A 137 -42.22 -4.47 14.00
C HIS A 137 -43.37 -5.29 14.56
N THR A 138 -44.53 -5.22 13.91
CA THR A 138 -45.68 -6.08 14.18
C THR A 138 -46.01 -6.87 12.92
N THR A 139 -46.08 -8.19 13.05
CA THR A 139 -46.33 -9.09 11.92
C THR A 139 -47.54 -9.98 12.21
N ASP A 140 -48.56 -9.91 11.35
CA ASP A 140 -49.74 -10.78 11.46
C ASP A 140 -49.51 -12.18 10.85
N THR A 141 -48.45 -12.32 10.04
CA THR A 141 -48.06 -13.58 9.39
C THR A 141 -46.54 -13.73 9.45
N ALA A 142 -46.05 -14.94 9.17
CA ALA A 142 -44.62 -15.19 9.15
C ALA A 142 -43.92 -14.41 8.03
N SER A 143 -43.09 -13.43 8.39
CA SER A 143 -42.43 -12.51 7.46
C SER A 143 -40.96 -12.29 7.83
N LYS A 144 -40.19 -11.78 6.87
CA LYS A 144 -38.84 -11.28 7.14
C LYS A 144 -38.94 -9.82 7.54
N LEU A 145 -38.10 -9.39 8.48
CA LEU A 145 -37.97 -7.99 8.86
C LEU A 145 -36.79 -7.40 8.08
N LEU A 146 -37.00 -6.25 7.45
CA LEU A 146 -35.96 -5.47 6.78
C LEU A 146 -35.78 -4.20 7.60
N VAL A 147 -34.55 -3.93 8.00
CA VAL A 147 -34.19 -2.77 8.83
C VAL A 147 -33.05 -2.04 8.15
N ASN A 148 -33.22 -0.73 7.97
CA ASN A 148 -32.24 0.16 7.39
C ASN A 148 -31.99 1.32 8.35
N TRP A 149 -30.73 1.70 8.54
CA TRP A 149 -30.34 2.79 9.44
C TRP A 149 -29.46 3.82 8.73
N PRO A 150 -29.34 5.04 9.30
CA PRO A 150 -28.41 6.05 8.78
C PRO A 150 -26.97 5.54 8.73
N ILE A 151 -26.26 5.84 7.65
CA ILE A 151 -24.85 5.47 7.49
C ILE A 151 -24.01 6.33 8.44
N VAL A 152 -23.14 5.67 9.22
CA VAL A 152 -22.07 6.36 9.96
C VAL A 152 -21.02 6.79 8.94
N THR A 153 -20.85 8.10 8.77
CA THR A 153 -19.90 8.65 7.80
C THR A 153 -18.49 8.62 8.39
N VAL A 154 -17.51 8.27 7.55
CA VAL A 154 -16.10 8.22 7.94
C VAL A 154 -15.33 9.26 7.13
N THR A 155 -14.49 10.01 7.82
CA THR A 155 -13.55 10.96 7.25
C THR A 155 -12.12 10.59 7.64
N TYR A 156 -11.14 11.08 6.90
CA TYR A 156 -9.74 10.78 7.12
C TYR A 156 -8.95 12.04 7.49
N THR A 157 -7.92 11.82 8.30
CA THR A 157 -6.91 12.84 8.58
C THR A 157 -5.56 12.32 8.10
N LEU A 158 -4.96 13.06 7.16
CA LEU A 158 -3.61 12.81 6.66
C LEU A 158 -2.62 13.70 7.40
N ILE A 159 -1.56 13.10 7.92
CA ILE A 159 -0.44 13.81 8.56
C ILE A 159 0.81 13.55 7.75
N ILE A 160 1.54 14.62 7.42
CA ILE A 160 2.85 14.59 6.79
C ILE A 160 3.82 15.31 7.71
N ASN A 161 4.89 14.61 8.10
CA ASN A 161 5.97 15.13 8.91
C ASN A 161 7.27 15.16 8.11
N LEU A 162 8.11 16.17 8.36
CA LEU A 162 9.50 16.19 7.91
C LEU A 162 10.34 15.37 8.89
N ASN A 163 11.14 14.46 8.37
CA ASN A 163 12.07 13.67 9.17
C ASN A 163 13.37 14.45 9.26
N GLU A 164 13.60 15.10 10.40
CA GLU A 164 14.81 15.89 10.60
C GLU A 164 15.99 14.96 10.83
N GLN A 165 17.03 15.14 10.03
CA GLN A 165 18.30 14.44 10.24
C GLN A 165 19.06 15.14 11.37
N ILE A 166 19.12 14.52 12.55
CA ILE A 166 20.03 14.97 13.60
C ILE A 166 21.40 14.38 13.28
N SER A 167 22.26 15.18 12.65
CA SER A 167 23.69 14.86 12.54
C SER A 167 24.35 15.02 13.90
N THR A 168 24.45 13.93 14.67
CA THR A 168 25.45 13.81 15.73
C THR A 168 26.73 13.26 15.12
N ASP A 169 27.60 14.16 14.71
CA ASP A 169 28.96 13.91 14.21
C ASP A 169 29.14 13.30 12.80
N LYS A 170 30.20 13.80 12.16
CA LYS A 170 30.63 13.59 10.76
C LYS A 170 30.90 12.13 10.34
N TYR A 171 30.74 11.18 11.25
CA TYR A 171 31.09 9.76 11.05
C TYR A 171 30.06 8.76 11.61
N ASP A 172 28.94 9.21 12.17
CA ASP A 172 28.00 8.31 12.85
C ASP A 172 26.64 8.25 12.15
N ALA A 173 25.98 7.10 12.28
CA ALA A 173 24.75 6.76 11.58
C ALA A 173 23.67 7.83 11.79
N VAL A 174 23.09 8.33 10.69
CA VAL A 174 21.95 9.27 10.72
C VAL A 174 20.78 8.58 11.39
N SER A 175 20.48 8.92 12.66
CA SER A 175 19.23 8.54 13.29
C SER A 175 18.18 9.62 13.02
N LEU A 176 17.03 9.20 12.49
CA LEU A 176 15.84 10.04 12.36
C LEU A 176 15.18 10.06 13.74
N ASP A 177 15.48 11.07 14.56
CA ASP A 177 15.03 11.11 15.97
C ASP A 177 14.11 12.31 16.27
N SER A 178 13.82 13.18 15.28
CA SER A 178 12.80 14.21 15.39
C SER A 178 11.95 14.34 14.12
N PHE A 179 10.66 14.58 14.33
CA PHE A 179 9.66 14.82 13.30
C PHE A 179 9.09 16.22 13.51
N SER A 180 9.06 17.04 12.45
CA SER A 180 8.33 18.32 12.47
C SER A 180 7.10 18.24 11.58
N LEU A 181 5.95 18.69 12.10
CA LEU A 181 4.68 18.67 11.36
C LEU A 181 4.77 19.64 10.19
N VAL A 182 4.58 19.11 8.97
CA VAL A 182 4.56 19.90 7.74
C VAL A 182 3.12 20.20 7.35
N LEU A 183 2.29 19.16 7.35
CA LEU A 183 0.90 19.25 6.93
C LEU A 183 0.03 18.32 7.77
N GLN A 184 -1.13 18.82 8.17
CA GLN A 184 -2.22 18.03 8.68
C GLN A 184 -3.49 18.46 7.94
N VAL A 185 -4.13 17.51 7.26
CA VAL A 185 -5.38 17.74 6.53
C VAL A 185 -6.44 16.87 7.16
N GLU A 186 -7.50 17.52 7.64
CA GLU A 186 -8.60 16.88 8.34
C GLU A 186 -9.85 16.85 7.46
N ASN A 187 -10.81 15.98 7.82
CA ASN A 187 -12.12 15.86 7.16
C ASN A 187 -12.03 15.51 5.67
N LEU A 188 -11.06 14.66 5.29
CA LEU A 188 -10.98 14.13 3.93
C LEU A 188 -12.06 13.06 3.74
N GLU A 189 -12.95 13.27 2.77
CA GLU A 189 -13.96 12.26 2.39
C GLU A 189 -13.40 11.24 1.39
N ASP A 190 -12.43 11.67 0.59
CA ASP A 190 -11.73 10.83 -0.38
C ASP A 190 -10.61 10.02 0.27
N THR A 191 -10.27 8.89 -0.34
CA THR A 191 -9.16 8.01 0.09
C THR A 191 -7.84 8.35 -0.61
N LYS A 192 -7.75 9.57 -1.13
CA LYS A 192 -6.57 10.07 -1.82
C LYS A 192 -6.39 11.57 -1.62
N TYR A 193 -5.14 12.01 -1.61
CA TYR A 193 -4.80 13.42 -1.44
C TYR A 193 -3.48 13.76 -2.13
N THR A 194 -3.41 14.88 -2.84
CA THR A 194 -2.18 15.35 -3.48
C THR A 194 -1.59 16.53 -2.71
N TYR A 195 -0.32 16.41 -2.32
CA TYR A 195 0.45 17.53 -1.76
C TYR A 195 1.58 17.93 -2.71
N SER A 196 1.73 19.24 -2.94
CA SER A 196 2.58 19.81 -4.01
C SER A 196 3.65 20.80 -3.54
N GLU A 197 3.90 20.91 -2.24
CA GLU A 197 4.83 21.90 -1.68
C GLU A 197 6.05 21.24 -1.01
N PHE A 198 6.47 20.08 -1.53
CA PHE A 198 7.63 19.39 -0.98
C PHE A 198 8.95 20.11 -1.28
N ILE A 199 9.85 20.10 -0.29
CA ILE A 199 11.22 20.59 -0.43
C ILE A 199 12.10 19.45 -0.93
N ARG A 200 12.91 19.72 -1.95
CA ARG A 200 13.85 18.75 -2.52
C ARG A 200 15.06 18.55 -1.62
N GLY A 201 15.53 17.31 -1.53
CA GLY A 201 16.62 16.85 -0.68
C GLY A 201 16.17 16.30 0.68
N GLU A 202 14.87 16.34 0.97
CA GLU A 202 14.32 16.00 2.29
C GLU A 202 13.58 14.67 2.30
N THR A 203 13.52 14.06 3.49
CA THR A 203 12.75 12.85 3.75
C THR A 203 11.55 13.19 4.61
N TYR A 204 10.37 12.75 4.18
CA TYR A 204 9.11 12.93 4.88
C TYR A 204 8.60 11.59 5.39
N SER A 205 7.81 11.62 6.44
CA SER A 205 6.97 10.51 6.86
C SER A 205 5.51 10.90 6.78
N TRP A 206 4.64 9.93 6.52
CA TRP A 206 3.21 10.17 6.49
C TRP A 206 2.45 9.04 7.16
N THR A 207 1.32 9.42 7.75
CA THR A 207 0.35 8.55 8.39
C THR A 207 -1.06 9.05 8.11
N VAL A 208 -2.02 8.13 8.16
CA VAL A 208 -3.43 8.43 8.02
C VAL A 208 -4.22 7.71 9.10
N TYR A 209 -5.24 8.37 9.64
CA TYR A 209 -6.22 7.74 10.54
C TYR A 209 -7.62 8.20 10.15
N ALA A 210 -8.62 7.45 10.59
CA ALA A 210 -10.02 7.70 10.31
C ALA A 210 -10.75 8.26 11.54
N VAL A 211 -11.77 9.08 11.29
CA VAL A 211 -12.67 9.64 12.28
C VAL A 211 -14.10 9.48 11.77
N ASP A 212 -14.99 8.92 12.60
CA ASP A 212 -16.40 8.74 12.25
C ASP A 212 -17.29 9.88 12.74
N SER A 213 -18.54 9.87 12.32
CA SER A 213 -19.56 10.84 12.76
C SER A 213 -19.94 10.72 14.23
N GLU A 214 -19.66 9.58 14.87
CA GLU A 214 -19.91 9.37 16.30
C GLU A 214 -18.77 9.91 17.17
N GLY A 215 -17.67 10.36 16.55
CA GLY A 215 -16.51 10.96 17.21
C GLY A 215 -15.43 9.97 17.63
N PHE A 216 -15.51 8.70 17.20
CA PHE A 216 -14.45 7.73 17.43
C PHE A 216 -13.32 7.89 16.41
N THR A 217 -12.11 7.56 16.84
CA THR A 217 -10.90 7.63 16.02
C THR A 217 -10.29 6.25 15.85
N SER A 218 -9.85 5.90 14.65
CA SER A 218 -9.07 4.69 14.43
C SER A 218 -7.64 4.84 14.97
N GLU A 219 -6.94 3.72 15.10
CA GLU A 219 -5.48 3.69 15.16
C GLU A 219 -4.89 4.30 13.89
N TYR A 220 -3.66 4.82 14.02
CA TYR A 220 -2.89 5.34 12.90
C TYR A 220 -2.47 4.21 11.96
N SER A 221 -2.40 4.53 10.68
CA SER A 221 -1.75 3.67 9.69
C SER A 221 -0.28 3.44 10.05
N GLU A 222 0.30 2.40 9.44
CA GLU A 222 1.75 2.23 9.44
C GLU A 222 2.44 3.49 8.89
N VAL A 223 3.51 3.92 9.57
CA VAL A 223 4.28 5.08 9.15
C VAL A 223 5.07 4.72 7.90
N ARG A 224 4.88 5.48 6.83
CA ARG A 224 5.63 5.33 5.59
C ARG A 224 6.54 6.51 5.33
N SER A 225 7.73 6.24 4.82
CA SER A 225 8.70 7.26 4.44
C SER A 225 8.67 7.57 2.94
N VAL A 226 8.86 8.84 2.60
CA VAL A 226 8.92 9.36 1.23
C VAL A 226 10.13 10.27 1.11
N ASN A 227 10.96 10.03 0.09
CA ASN A 227 12.17 10.79 -0.16
C ASN A 227 11.96 11.66 -1.40
N ILE A 228 12.08 12.98 -1.23
CA ILE A 228 11.96 13.91 -2.34
C ILE A 228 13.39 14.31 -2.72
N ASP A 229 14.01 13.66 -3.70
CA ASP A 229 15.38 13.95 -4.10
C ASP A 229 15.52 13.97 -5.63
N THR A 230 16.32 14.91 -6.10
CA THR A 230 16.68 15.03 -7.53
C THR A 230 17.87 14.15 -7.89
N THR A 231 18.80 13.90 -6.96
CA THR A 231 20.12 13.34 -7.32
C THR A 231 20.17 11.81 -7.29
N LYS A 232 19.62 11.17 -6.26
CA LYS A 232 19.54 9.70 -6.19
C LYS A 232 18.55 9.12 -7.21
N PHE A 233 17.45 9.83 -7.48
CA PHE A 233 16.46 9.42 -8.48
C PHE A 233 17.02 9.51 -9.89
N LEU A 234 17.70 10.62 -10.25
CA LEU A 234 18.40 10.74 -11.54
C LEU A 234 19.41 9.61 -11.71
N ALA A 235 20.20 9.27 -10.68
CA ALA A 235 21.10 8.15 -10.73
C ALA A 235 20.35 6.81 -10.92
N PHE A 236 19.31 6.54 -10.14
CA PHE A 236 18.53 5.30 -10.25
C PHE A 236 17.87 5.15 -11.62
N GLU A 237 17.22 6.18 -12.14
CA GLU A 237 16.57 6.18 -13.47
C GLU A 237 17.62 6.12 -14.60
N LEU A 238 18.72 6.87 -14.50
CA LEU A 238 19.86 6.73 -15.41
C LEU A 238 20.42 5.30 -15.39
N PHE A 239 20.58 4.66 -14.23
CA PHE A 239 21.16 3.32 -14.18
C PHE A 239 20.18 2.23 -14.60
N ASN A 240 18.89 2.38 -14.31
CA ASN A 240 17.86 1.40 -14.69
C ASN A 240 17.58 1.46 -16.20
N ASP A 241 17.44 2.66 -16.78
CA ASP A 241 17.27 2.81 -18.23
C ASP A 241 18.57 2.57 -19.02
N TRP A 242 19.73 2.70 -18.37
CA TRP A 242 21.04 2.45 -19.01
C TRP A 242 21.61 1.06 -18.73
N GLU A 243 20.94 0.22 -17.94
CA GLU A 243 21.40 -1.14 -17.65
C GLU A 243 21.65 -1.92 -18.96
N VAL A 244 20.70 -1.83 -19.90
CA VAL A 244 20.81 -2.47 -21.22
C VAL A 244 21.92 -1.86 -22.08
N PRO A 245 22.03 -0.51 -22.25
CA PRO A 245 23.17 0.13 -22.89
C PRO A 245 24.54 -0.21 -22.30
N PHE A 246 24.69 -0.28 -20.97
CA PHE A 246 25.97 -0.61 -20.33
C PHE A 246 26.35 -2.08 -20.49
N ILE A 247 25.39 -3.00 -20.42
CA ILE A 247 25.61 -4.41 -20.78
C ILE A 247 26.05 -4.50 -22.24
N LEU A 248 25.38 -3.80 -23.16
CA LEU A 248 25.72 -3.79 -24.59
C LEU A 248 27.11 -3.22 -24.85
N LEU A 249 27.49 -2.13 -24.15
CA LEU A 249 28.81 -1.51 -24.22
C LEU A 249 29.89 -2.44 -23.67
N GLY A 250 29.62 -3.14 -22.56
CA GLY A 250 30.51 -4.15 -21.98
C GLY A 250 30.74 -5.32 -22.94
N VAL A 251 29.68 -5.82 -23.58
CA VAL A 251 29.76 -6.87 -24.60
C VAL A 251 30.56 -6.39 -25.81
N LEU A 252 30.31 -5.19 -26.32
CA LEU A 252 31.07 -4.59 -27.43
C LEU A 252 32.54 -4.37 -27.09
N MET A 253 32.85 -3.93 -25.87
CA MET A 253 34.21 -3.74 -25.40
C MET A 253 34.97 -5.07 -25.32
N VAL A 254 34.33 -6.13 -24.81
CA VAL A 254 34.93 -7.48 -24.80
C VAL A 254 35.17 -7.97 -26.23
N ILE A 255 34.23 -7.78 -27.16
CA ILE A 255 34.40 -8.13 -28.58
C ILE A 255 35.56 -7.35 -29.20
N ALA A 256 35.65 -6.04 -28.94
CA ALA A 256 36.71 -5.18 -29.47
C ALA A 256 38.09 -5.50 -28.86
N LEU A 257 38.17 -5.86 -27.57
CA LEU A 257 39.41 -6.28 -26.91
C LEU A 257 39.89 -7.62 -27.45
N GLN A 258 38.97 -8.57 -27.65
CA GLN A 258 39.29 -9.83 -28.31
C GLN A 258 39.76 -9.59 -29.75
N ALA A 259 39.09 -8.73 -30.52
CA ALA A 259 39.49 -8.37 -31.88
C ALA A 259 40.83 -7.60 -31.95
N GLY A 260 41.09 -6.70 -31.00
CA GLY A 260 42.35 -5.95 -30.90
C GLY A 260 43.56 -6.82 -30.55
N VAL A 261 43.36 -7.87 -29.75
CA VAL A 261 44.38 -8.90 -29.48
C VAL A 261 44.73 -9.71 -30.74
N PHE A 262 43.83 -9.80 -31.73
CA PHE A 262 44.14 -10.39 -33.04
C PHE A 262 44.92 -9.45 -33.95
N LEU A 263 44.57 -8.16 -34.00
CA LEU A 263 45.29 -7.17 -34.81
C LEU A 263 46.74 -6.99 -34.33
N ALA A 264 46.97 -6.97 -33.01
CA ALA A 264 48.32 -6.85 -32.46
C ALA A 264 49.20 -8.11 -32.65
N ARG A 265 48.63 -9.25 -33.07
CA ARG A 265 49.37 -10.50 -33.34
C ARG A 265 49.69 -10.69 -34.83
N GLU A 266 49.12 -9.88 -35.71
CA GLU A 266 49.37 -9.91 -37.15
C GLU A 266 50.54 -9.01 -37.58
N GLU A 267 51.08 -8.18 -36.66
CA GLU A 267 52.19 -7.26 -36.93
C GLU A 267 53.58 -7.81 -36.52
N LYS A 268 53.84 -9.07 -36.85
CA LYS A 268 55.21 -9.62 -36.93
C LYS A 268 55.24 -10.80 -37.90
N ASP A 269 55.59 -10.49 -39.14
CA ASP A 269 56.81 -10.98 -39.82
C ASP A 269 56.70 -10.65 -41.31
N ASP A 270 57.23 -9.48 -41.69
CA ASP A 270 57.90 -9.25 -42.98
C ASP A 270 59.40 -9.46 -42.77
#